data_AF-A0A9B0T9U9-F1
#
_entry.id   AF-A0A9B0T9U9-F1
#
_cell.length_a   1.000
_cell.length_b   1.000
_cell.length_c   1.000
_cell.angle_alpha   90.00
_cell.angle_beta   90.00
_cell.angle_gamma   90.00
#
_symmetry.space_group_name_H-M   'P 1'
#
loop_
_entity.id
_entity.type
_entity.pdbx_description
1 polymer ?
#
loop_
_entity_poly.entity_id
_entity_poly.type
_entity_poly.pdbx_seq_one_letter_code
_entity_poly.pdbx_strand_id
1 'polypeptide(L)'
;MPVQPPSKDTEEMEAEGDSAAEMNGEEEESEEERSGSQTESEEESSEMDDEDYERRRSECVSEMLDLEKQFSELKEKLFRERLSQLRLRLEEVGAERAPEYTEPLGGLQQSLKIRIQVAGIYKGFCLDVIRNKYECELQGAKQHLESEKLLLYDTLQGELQERIQRLEEDRQSLDISSEWWDDKLHARGSSRTWDSLPPSKRKKAPLVSGPYIVYMLQEIDILEDWTAIKKARAAVSPQKRKSDDWQGLCVGGSRQQQRHVLTTSQPDSPLLSAEC
;
A
#
# COMPACT_ATOMS: atom_id res chain seq x y z
N MET A 1 5.20 -4.18 -0.82
CA MET A 1 6.05 -3.31 -1.65
C MET A 1 5.25 -2.84 -2.84
N PRO A 2 5.34 -1.56 -3.25
CA PRO A 2 4.58 -1.02 -4.37
C PRO A 2 5.38 -1.14 -5.67
N VAL A 3 4.72 -1.48 -6.77
CA VAL A 3 5.21 -1.18 -8.12
C VAL A 3 4.12 -0.36 -8.81
N GLN A 4 4.44 0.91 -9.05
CA GLN A 4 3.71 1.77 -9.98
C GLN A 4 3.95 1.29 -11.42
N PRO A 5 2.99 1.49 -12.34
CA PRO A 5 3.22 1.33 -13.77
C PRO A 5 3.93 2.57 -14.35
N PRO A 6 4.73 2.45 -15.43
CA PRO A 6 5.20 3.61 -16.15
C PRO A 6 4.13 4.12 -17.13
N SER A 7 4.16 5.43 -17.30
CA SER A 7 3.33 6.28 -18.13
C SER A 7 3.66 6.20 -19.63
N LYS A 8 2.61 6.48 -20.42
CA LYS A 8 2.55 6.84 -21.85
C LYS A 8 3.73 7.65 -22.39
N ASP A 9 4.12 7.30 -23.62
CA ASP A 9 4.33 8.20 -24.77
C ASP A 9 3.75 7.43 -25.99
N THR A 10 2.59 7.76 -26.58
CA THR A 10 2.34 8.76 -27.64
C THR A 10 3.47 8.92 -28.65
N GLU A 11 3.52 8.03 -29.64
CA GLU A 11 3.87 8.39 -31.03
C GLU A 11 2.93 7.64 -31.99
N GLU A 12 2.22 8.45 -32.77
CA GLU A 12 1.41 8.06 -33.92
C GLU A 12 2.35 7.72 -35.08
N MET A 13 2.15 6.59 -35.74
CA MET A 13 2.40 6.44 -37.18
C MET A 13 1.80 5.13 -37.68
N GLU A 14 0.64 5.25 -38.33
CA GLU A 14 0.11 4.24 -39.24
C GLU A 14 0.87 4.34 -40.57
N ALA A 15 1.37 3.20 -41.08
CA ALA A 15 1.72 3.03 -42.50
C ALA A 15 1.91 1.54 -42.82
N GLU A 16 0.82 0.79 -42.95
CA GLU A 16 0.82 -0.43 -43.77
C GLU A 16 0.22 -0.07 -45.13
N GLY A 17 1.10 0.11 -46.11
CA GLY A 17 0.78 0.32 -47.52
C GLY A 17 1.53 -0.71 -48.34
N ASP A 18 0.84 -1.81 -48.61
CA ASP A 18 1.16 -2.80 -49.64
C ASP A 18 1.02 -2.14 -51.03
N SER A 19 2.08 -2.14 -51.85
CA SER A 19 2.03 -2.46 -53.29
C SER A 19 3.30 -2.06 -54.08
N ALA A 20 3.67 -2.99 -54.97
CA ALA A 20 4.36 -2.80 -56.25
C ALA A 20 5.81 -2.32 -56.26
N ALA A 21 6.74 -3.28 -56.21
CA ALA A 21 8.08 -3.14 -56.79
C ALA A 21 7.96 -3.13 -58.32
N GLU A 22 8.01 -1.94 -58.93
CA GLU A 22 8.16 -1.77 -60.37
C GLU A 22 9.60 -2.09 -60.80
N MET A 23 9.73 -2.92 -61.83
CA MET A 23 10.96 -3.22 -62.55
C MET A 23 11.48 -1.95 -63.22
N ASN A 24 12.64 -1.46 -62.81
CA ASN A 24 13.41 -0.50 -63.59
C ASN A 24 14.34 -1.30 -64.52
N GLY A 25 13.88 -1.51 -65.76
CA GLY A 25 14.68 -2.11 -66.83
C GLY A 25 15.58 -1.05 -67.44
N GLU A 26 16.87 -1.13 -67.12
CA GLU A 26 17.94 -0.40 -67.78
C GLU A 26 18.15 -1.02 -69.17
N GLU A 27 17.93 -0.27 -70.24
CA GLU A 27 18.37 -0.66 -71.59
C GLU A 27 19.44 0.31 -72.07
N GLU A 28 20.64 -0.26 -72.19
CA GLU A 28 21.89 0.30 -72.68
C GLU A 28 21.80 0.75 -74.14
N GLU A 29 22.40 1.90 -74.42
CA GLU A 29 22.67 2.42 -75.76
C GLU A 29 23.64 1.47 -76.49
N SER A 30 23.21 0.92 -77.62
CA SER A 30 24.10 0.23 -78.57
C SER A 30 24.27 1.09 -79.82
N GLU A 31 25.47 1.65 -79.95
CA GLU A 31 25.94 2.30 -81.17
C GLU A 31 26.43 1.28 -82.22
N GLU A 32 26.42 1.80 -83.44
CA GLU A 32 27.27 1.47 -84.58
C GLU A 32 26.78 0.52 -85.70
N GLU A 33 26.73 1.17 -86.88
CA GLU A 33 27.23 0.74 -88.18
C GLU A 33 26.35 -0.23 -89.00
N ARG A 34 25.66 0.35 -90.00
CA ARG A 34 25.53 -0.29 -91.32
C ARG A 34 25.32 0.70 -92.46
N SER A 35 26.41 0.89 -93.21
CA SER A 35 26.53 0.74 -94.66
C SER A 35 25.54 1.48 -95.57
N GLY A 36 26.08 2.43 -96.32
CA GLY A 36 25.39 3.10 -97.41
C GLY A 36 25.00 2.17 -98.56
N SER A 37 23.80 2.41 -99.08
CA SER A 37 23.42 2.08 -100.45
C SER A 37 22.52 3.20 -100.97
N GLN A 38 23.10 4.06 -101.80
CA GLN A 38 22.34 4.83 -102.77
C GLN A 38 21.82 3.83 -103.81
N THR A 39 20.52 3.53 -103.72
CA THR A 39 19.74 3.03 -104.85
C THR A 39 18.46 3.84 -104.86
N GLU A 40 18.48 4.88 -105.68
CA GLU A 40 17.30 5.50 -106.28
C GLU A 40 16.46 4.40 -106.97
N SER A 41 15.44 3.94 -106.26
CA SER A 41 14.29 3.23 -106.81
C SER A 41 13.08 4.13 -106.65
N GLU A 42 12.74 4.72 -107.77
CA GLU A 42 11.52 5.46 -108.07
C GLU A 42 10.28 4.66 -107.62
N GLU A 43 9.31 5.39 -107.09
CA GLU A 43 7.89 5.06 -107.14
C GLU A 43 7.43 3.77 -106.43
N GLU A 44 7.34 3.84 -105.10
CA GLU A 44 6.21 3.25 -104.38
C GLU A 44 5.67 4.27 -103.36
N SER A 45 5.20 5.40 -103.90
CA SER A 45 4.24 6.23 -103.18
C SER A 45 2.95 5.42 -103.06
N SER A 46 2.89 4.53 -102.07
CA SER A 46 1.64 3.92 -101.64
C SER A 46 0.81 5.04 -101.02
N GLU A 47 0.04 5.68 -101.89
CA GLU A 47 -1.11 6.49 -101.56
C GLU A 47 -2.02 5.61 -100.70
N MET A 48 -1.80 5.62 -99.38
CA MET A 48 -2.76 5.05 -98.45
C MET A 48 -4.04 5.79 -98.72
N ASP A 49 -5.02 5.05 -99.22
CA ASP A 49 -6.35 5.54 -99.48
C ASP A 49 -6.85 6.29 -98.24
N ASP A 50 -7.41 7.49 -98.42
CA ASP A 50 -7.95 8.29 -97.31
C ASP A 50 -8.96 7.45 -96.50
N GLU A 51 -9.62 6.49 -97.15
CA GLU A 51 -10.52 5.51 -96.54
C GLU A 51 -9.82 4.54 -95.56
N ASP A 52 -8.56 4.16 -95.79
CA ASP A 52 -7.77 3.35 -94.85
C ASP A 52 -7.36 4.17 -93.61
N TYR A 53 -7.07 5.46 -93.79
CA TYR A 53 -6.77 6.36 -92.68
C TYR A 53 -8.02 6.60 -91.80
N GLU A 54 -9.16 6.85 -92.44
CA GLU A 54 -10.44 7.01 -91.76
C GLU A 54 -10.89 5.73 -91.05
N ARG A 55 -10.63 4.55 -91.64
CA ARG A 55 -10.88 3.25 -91.00
C ARG A 55 -10.10 3.10 -89.70
N ARG A 56 -8.78 3.32 -89.73
CA ARG A 56 -7.92 3.25 -88.52
C ARG A 56 -8.34 4.25 -87.45
N ARG A 57 -8.70 5.47 -87.84
CA ARG A 57 -9.21 6.49 -86.91
C ARG A 57 -10.52 6.04 -86.26
N SER A 58 -11.42 5.44 -87.03
CA SER A 58 -12.70 4.93 -86.52
C SER A 58 -12.52 3.75 -85.56
N GLU A 59 -11.60 2.84 -85.86
CA GLU A 59 -11.23 1.70 -85.00
C GLU A 59 -10.65 2.20 -83.68
N CYS A 60 -9.68 3.13 -83.71
CA CYS A 60 -9.11 3.73 -82.51
C CYS A 60 -10.17 4.41 -81.63
N VAL A 61 -11.08 5.18 -82.23
CA VAL A 61 -12.19 5.82 -81.48
C VAL A 61 -13.13 4.76 -80.91
N SER A 62 -13.43 3.69 -81.66
CA SER A 62 -14.27 2.58 -81.17
C SER A 62 -13.65 1.89 -79.97
N GLU A 63 -12.36 1.57 -80.02
CA GLU A 63 -11.63 0.95 -78.91
C GLU A 63 -11.61 1.86 -77.68
N MET A 64 -11.39 3.17 -77.86
CA MET A 64 -11.46 4.13 -76.77
C MET A 64 -12.86 4.21 -76.14
N LEU A 65 -13.92 4.13 -76.94
CA LEU A 65 -15.29 4.11 -76.44
C LEU A 65 -15.60 2.84 -75.64
N ASP A 66 -15.11 1.69 -76.11
CA ASP A 66 -15.26 0.42 -75.40
C ASP A 66 -14.50 0.43 -74.07
N LEU A 67 -13.29 1.00 -74.03
CA LEU A 67 -12.53 1.18 -72.79
C LEU A 67 -13.22 2.15 -71.84
N GLU A 68 -13.67 3.31 -72.31
CA GLU A 68 -14.39 4.29 -71.48
C GLU A 68 -15.65 3.66 -70.87
N LYS A 69 -16.37 2.85 -71.65
CA LYS A 69 -17.51 2.10 -71.15
C LYS A 69 -17.10 1.13 -70.04
N GLN A 70 -16.07 0.33 -70.24
CA GLN A 70 -15.56 -0.60 -69.22
C GLN A 70 -15.13 0.15 -67.94
N PHE A 71 -14.41 1.26 -68.08
CA PHE A 71 -14.02 2.11 -66.95
C PHE A 71 -15.23 2.66 -66.19
N SER A 72 -16.25 3.13 -66.90
CA SER A 72 -17.47 3.63 -66.29
C SER A 72 -18.22 2.54 -65.50
N GLU A 73 -18.32 1.33 -66.05
CA GLU A 73 -18.95 0.18 -65.39
C GLU A 73 -18.16 -0.27 -64.14
N LEU A 74 -16.82 -0.32 -64.24
CA LEU A 74 -15.94 -0.65 -63.13
C LEU A 74 -16.06 0.38 -62.01
N LYS A 75 -16.07 1.66 -62.36
CA LYS A 75 -16.25 2.77 -61.42
C LYS A 75 -17.59 2.66 -60.69
N GLU A 76 -18.68 2.40 -61.40
CA GLU A 76 -20.01 2.24 -60.80
C GLU A 76 -20.07 1.02 -59.87
N LYS A 77 -19.44 -0.10 -60.25
CA LYS A 77 -19.33 -1.29 -59.39
C LYS A 77 -18.57 -0.99 -58.10
N LEU A 78 -17.42 -0.32 -58.19
CA LEU A 78 -16.60 0.06 -57.04
C LEU A 78 -17.39 0.96 -56.06
N PHE A 79 -18.10 1.97 -56.56
CA PHE A 79 -18.92 2.83 -55.71
C PHE A 79 -20.10 2.08 -55.07
N ARG A 80 -20.77 1.20 -55.82
CA ARG A 80 -21.87 0.38 -55.28
C ARG A 80 -21.40 -0.56 -54.19
N GLU A 81 -20.25 -1.19 -54.37
CA GLU A 81 -19.64 -2.06 -53.35
C GLU A 81 -19.28 -1.23 -52.11
N ARG A 82 -18.57 -0.11 -52.28
CA ARG A 82 -18.17 0.74 -51.17
C ARG A 82 -19.38 1.25 -50.37
N LEU A 83 -20.43 1.68 -51.06
CA LEU A 83 -21.67 2.11 -50.42
C LEU A 83 -22.34 0.97 -49.65
N SER A 84 -22.30 -0.26 -50.18
CA SER A 84 -22.85 -1.44 -49.50
C SER A 84 -22.07 -1.80 -48.24
N GLN A 85 -20.73 -1.74 -48.28
CA GLN A 85 -19.88 -1.93 -47.09
C GLN A 85 -20.21 -0.89 -46.01
N LEU A 86 -20.38 0.38 -46.38
CA LEU A 86 -20.72 1.45 -45.44
C LEU A 86 -22.12 1.26 -44.83
N ARG A 87 -23.10 0.86 -45.64
CA ARG A 87 -24.46 0.55 -45.15
C ARG A 87 -24.45 -0.62 -44.17
N LEU A 88 -23.68 -1.67 -44.45
CA LEU A 88 -23.54 -2.81 -43.55
C LEU A 88 -22.95 -2.38 -42.19
N ARG A 89 -21.84 -1.64 -42.20
CA ARG A 89 -21.23 -1.12 -40.95
C ARG A 89 -22.19 -0.23 -40.18
N LEU A 90 -22.94 0.64 -40.87
CA LEU A 90 -23.95 1.49 -40.22
C LEU A 90 -25.05 0.67 -39.56
N GLU A 91 -25.52 -0.40 -40.21
CA GLU A 91 -26.51 -1.33 -39.65
C GLU A 91 -25.95 -2.10 -38.44
N GLU A 92 -24.69 -2.56 -38.49
CA GLU A 92 -24.02 -3.23 -37.38
C GLU A 92 -23.89 -2.31 -36.15
N VAL A 93 -23.53 -1.05 -36.36
CA VAL A 93 -23.49 -0.03 -35.30
C VAL A 93 -24.90 0.25 -34.77
N GLY A 94 -25.88 0.47 -35.65
CA GLY A 94 -27.27 0.74 -35.28
C GLY A 94 -27.93 -0.43 -34.53
N ALA A 95 -27.52 -1.66 -34.82
CA ALA A 95 -27.96 -2.86 -34.13
C ALA A 95 -27.10 -3.23 -32.90
N GLU A 96 -26.17 -2.37 -32.50
CA GLU A 96 -25.26 -2.58 -31.35
C GLU A 96 -24.42 -3.87 -31.44
N ARG A 97 -24.10 -4.33 -32.65
CA ARG A 97 -23.31 -5.53 -32.93
C ARG A 97 -21.92 -5.25 -33.46
N ALA A 98 -21.56 -3.98 -33.65
CA ALA A 98 -20.24 -3.60 -34.14
C ALA A 98 -19.13 -4.13 -33.20
N PRO A 99 -18.20 -4.97 -33.71
CA PRO A 99 -17.20 -5.67 -32.88
C PRO A 99 -16.25 -4.70 -32.18
N GLU A 100 -15.88 -3.63 -32.87
CA GLU A 100 -15.02 -2.54 -32.37
C GLU A 100 -15.51 -1.87 -31.07
N TYR A 101 -16.81 -1.93 -30.78
CA TYR A 101 -17.39 -1.42 -29.53
C TYR A 101 -17.79 -2.53 -28.56
N THR A 102 -18.33 -3.63 -29.08
CA THR A 102 -18.85 -4.73 -28.26
C THR A 102 -17.75 -5.52 -27.56
N GLU A 103 -16.59 -5.72 -28.19
CA GLU A 103 -15.46 -6.40 -27.55
C GLU A 103 -14.90 -5.62 -26.34
N PRO A 104 -14.57 -4.32 -26.44
CA PRO A 104 -14.19 -3.52 -25.28
C PRO A 104 -15.26 -3.48 -24.19
N LEU A 105 -16.55 -3.41 -24.57
CA LEU A 105 -17.67 -3.46 -23.64
C LEU A 105 -17.70 -4.79 -22.87
N GLY A 106 -17.50 -5.91 -23.55
CA GLY A 106 -17.39 -7.23 -22.91
C GLY A 106 -16.24 -7.30 -21.92
N GLY A 107 -15.07 -6.74 -22.27
CA GLY A 107 -13.93 -6.64 -21.36
C GLY A 107 -14.24 -5.81 -20.10
N LEU A 108 -14.92 -4.67 -20.25
CA LEU A 108 -15.36 -3.84 -19.13
C LEU A 108 -16.37 -4.55 -18.23
N GLN A 109 -17.34 -5.27 -18.81
CA GLN A 109 -18.32 -6.07 -18.05
C GLN A 109 -17.64 -7.17 -17.24
N GLN A 110 -16.64 -7.85 -17.81
CA GLN A 110 -15.84 -8.83 -17.09
C GLN A 110 -15.04 -8.19 -15.95
N SER A 111 -14.40 -7.06 -16.19
CA SER A 111 -13.67 -6.30 -15.16
C SER A 111 -14.59 -5.89 -14.00
N LEU A 112 -15.80 -5.42 -14.29
CA LEU A 112 -16.81 -5.08 -13.29
C LEU A 112 -17.16 -6.31 -12.43
N LYS A 113 -17.44 -7.45 -13.07
CA LYS A 113 -17.76 -8.71 -12.37
C LYS A 113 -16.64 -9.13 -11.43
N ILE A 114 -15.39 -9.07 -11.88
CA ILE A 114 -14.22 -9.39 -11.07
C ILE A 114 -14.11 -8.42 -9.88
N ARG A 115 -14.26 -7.12 -10.09
CA ARG A 115 -14.21 -6.12 -9.01
C ARG A 115 -15.26 -6.38 -7.93
N ILE A 116 -16.48 -6.72 -8.33
CA ILE A 116 -17.56 -7.05 -7.39
C ILE A 116 -17.20 -8.31 -6.58
N GLN A 117 -16.68 -9.35 -7.24
CA GLN A 117 -16.26 -10.59 -6.56
C GLN A 117 -15.14 -10.34 -5.56
N VAL A 118 -14.10 -9.62 -5.97
CA VAL A 118 -12.96 -9.26 -5.10
C VAL A 118 -13.43 -8.43 -3.90
N ALA A 119 -14.31 -7.44 -4.12
CA ALA A 119 -14.89 -6.64 -3.04
C ALA A 119 -15.72 -7.50 -2.07
N GLY A 120 -16.46 -8.49 -2.58
CA GLY A 120 -17.21 -9.45 -1.76
C GLY A 120 -16.30 -10.31 -0.88
N ILE A 121 -15.23 -10.86 -1.45
CA ILE A 121 -14.22 -11.65 -0.72
C ILE A 121 -13.53 -10.78 0.34
N TYR A 122 -13.11 -9.57 -0.03
CA TYR A 122 -12.48 -8.63 0.89
C TYR A 122 -13.38 -8.30 2.08
N LYS A 123 -14.67 -8.02 1.82
CA LYS A 123 -15.67 -7.82 2.88
C LYS A 123 -15.77 -9.03 3.80
N GLY A 124 -15.76 -10.25 3.24
CA GLY A 124 -15.73 -11.50 4.01
C GLY A 124 -14.56 -11.53 4.99
N PHE A 125 -13.33 -11.30 4.50
CA PHE A 125 -12.15 -11.26 5.34
C PHE A 125 -12.20 -10.16 6.41
N CYS A 126 -12.73 -8.97 6.10
CA CYS A 126 -12.91 -7.93 7.11
C CYS A 126 -13.84 -8.38 8.25
N LEU A 127 -14.93 -9.07 7.93
CA LEU A 127 -15.86 -9.59 8.94
C LEU A 127 -15.20 -10.68 9.79
N ASP A 128 -14.41 -11.56 9.18
CA ASP A 128 -13.70 -12.61 9.91
C ASP A 128 -12.63 -12.03 10.84
N VAL A 129 -11.90 -11.00 10.41
CA VAL A 129 -10.97 -10.27 11.28
C VAL A 129 -11.68 -9.65 12.48
N ILE A 130 -12.85 -9.02 12.27
CA ILE A 130 -13.64 -8.43 13.36
C ILE A 130 -14.10 -9.53 14.34
N ARG A 131 -14.60 -10.64 13.81
CA ARG A 131 -15.05 -11.78 14.60
C ARG A 131 -13.92 -12.37 15.45
N ASN A 132 -12.77 -12.59 14.84
CA ASN A 132 -11.60 -13.14 15.53
C ASN A 132 -11.13 -12.21 16.65
N LYS A 133 -11.09 -10.89 16.41
CA LYS A 133 -10.75 -9.91 17.46
C LYS A 133 -11.73 -9.99 18.63
N TYR A 134 -13.02 -10.00 18.34
CA TYR A 134 -14.07 -10.13 19.35
C TYR A 134 -13.93 -11.43 20.16
N GLU A 135 -13.68 -12.56 19.50
CA GLU A 135 -13.51 -13.86 20.16
C GLU A 135 -12.25 -13.88 21.04
N CYS A 136 -11.13 -13.33 20.57
CA CYS A 136 -9.91 -13.22 21.35
C CYS A 136 -10.08 -12.31 22.57
N GLU A 137 -10.77 -11.17 22.44
CA GLU A 137 -11.07 -10.28 23.57
C GLU A 137 -11.96 -10.96 24.61
N LEU A 138 -13.00 -11.67 24.16
CA LEU A 138 -13.90 -12.42 25.04
C LEU A 138 -13.13 -13.51 25.80
N GLN A 139 -12.24 -14.23 25.12
CA GLN A 139 -11.41 -15.25 25.74
C GLN A 139 -10.42 -14.63 26.74
N GLY A 140 -9.75 -13.54 26.36
CA GLY A 140 -8.82 -12.83 27.23
C GLY A 140 -9.49 -12.32 28.51
N ALA A 141 -10.69 -11.75 28.40
CA ALA A 141 -11.45 -11.28 29.55
C ALA A 141 -11.84 -12.43 30.50
N LYS A 142 -12.26 -13.58 29.96
CA LYS A 142 -12.59 -14.77 30.77
C LYS A 142 -11.36 -15.31 31.52
N GLN A 143 -10.25 -15.48 30.81
CA GLN A 143 -9.01 -15.98 31.40
C GLN A 143 -8.46 -15.02 32.45
N HIS A 144 -8.53 -13.70 32.20
CA HIS A 144 -8.13 -12.69 33.18
C HIS A 144 -8.98 -12.78 34.45
N LEU A 145 -10.31 -12.86 34.33
CA LEU A 145 -11.20 -13.02 35.48
C LEU A 145 -10.89 -14.30 36.28
N GLU A 146 -10.67 -15.43 35.60
CA GLU A 146 -10.32 -16.70 36.25
C GLU A 146 -8.99 -16.61 36.99
N SER A 147 -7.98 -15.97 36.39
CA SER A 147 -6.68 -15.73 37.00
C SER A 147 -6.76 -14.82 38.22
N GLU A 148 -7.47 -13.69 38.14
CA GLU A 148 -7.68 -12.76 39.25
C GLU A 148 -8.41 -13.44 40.42
N LYS A 149 -9.43 -14.25 40.11
CA LYS A 149 -10.14 -15.03 41.11
C LYS A 149 -9.20 -15.98 41.86
N LEU A 150 -8.38 -16.74 41.13
CA LEU A 150 -7.40 -17.66 41.73
C LEU A 150 -6.37 -16.92 42.59
N LEU A 151 -5.79 -15.84 42.05
CA LEU A 151 -4.82 -15.02 42.77
C LEU A 151 -5.39 -14.45 44.07
N LEU A 152 -6.66 -14.02 44.07
CA LEU A 152 -7.34 -13.54 45.27
C LEU A 152 -7.51 -14.64 46.32
N TYR A 153 -7.86 -15.87 45.90
CA TYR A 153 -7.94 -17.01 46.82
C TYR A 153 -6.59 -17.33 47.44
N ASP A 154 -5.52 -17.37 46.63
CA ASP A 154 -4.16 -17.64 47.11
C ASP A 154 -3.69 -16.54 48.08
N THR A 155 -3.98 -15.27 47.77
CA THR A 155 -3.66 -14.13 48.64
C THR A 155 -4.39 -14.24 49.98
N LEU A 156 -5.70 -14.49 49.95
CA LEU A 156 -6.50 -14.66 51.17
C LEU A 156 -6.03 -15.86 51.99
N GLN A 157 -5.72 -16.97 51.33
CA GLN A 157 -5.19 -18.15 52.00
C GLN A 157 -3.84 -17.86 52.67
N GLY A 158 -2.94 -17.14 51.98
CA GLY A 158 -1.67 -16.70 52.53
C GLY A 158 -1.84 -15.80 53.75
N GLU A 159 -2.71 -14.79 53.67
CA GLU A 159 -3.02 -13.90 54.80
C GLU A 159 -3.56 -14.66 56.03
N LEU A 160 -4.45 -15.64 55.80
CA LEU A 160 -4.97 -16.48 56.87
C LEU A 160 -3.88 -17.37 57.47
N GLN A 161 -3.02 -17.97 56.65
CA GLN A 161 -1.90 -18.79 57.12
C GLN A 161 -0.90 -17.96 57.93
N GLU A 162 -0.53 -16.77 57.47
CA GLU A 162 0.35 -15.86 58.22
C GLU A 162 -0.29 -15.42 59.53
N ARG A 163 -1.61 -15.20 59.56
CA ARG A 163 -2.32 -14.82 60.79
C ARG A 163 -2.37 -15.97 61.78
N ILE A 164 -2.57 -17.21 61.31
CA ILE A 164 -2.47 -18.40 62.15
C ILE A 164 -1.05 -18.51 62.71
N GLN A 165 -0.03 -18.41 61.87
CA GLN A 165 1.37 -18.49 62.28
C GLN A 165 1.72 -17.43 63.34
N ARG A 166 1.34 -16.17 63.14
CA ARG A 166 1.56 -15.10 64.14
C ARG A 166 0.88 -15.41 65.47
N LEU A 167 -0.33 -15.97 65.46
CA LEU A 167 -1.03 -16.37 66.69
C LEU A 167 -0.34 -17.54 67.40
N GLU A 168 0.23 -18.49 66.64
CA GLU A 168 1.00 -19.60 67.19
C GLU A 168 2.32 -19.12 67.79
N GLU A 169 3.02 -18.21 67.11
CA GLU A 169 4.22 -17.53 67.60
C GLU A 169 3.91 -16.74 68.87
N ASP A 170 2.82 -15.96 68.90
CA ASP A 170 2.39 -15.21 70.08
C ASP A 170 2.11 -16.16 71.26
N ARG A 171 1.45 -17.31 71.02
CA ARG A 171 1.21 -18.32 72.05
C ARG A 171 2.51 -18.90 72.60
N GLN A 172 3.43 -19.29 71.71
CA GLN A 172 4.75 -19.82 72.09
C GLN A 172 5.58 -18.76 72.84
N SER A 173 5.49 -17.49 72.45
CA SER A 173 6.17 -16.39 73.12
C SER A 173 5.67 -16.18 74.55
N LEU A 174 4.36 -16.34 74.79
CA LEU A 174 3.78 -16.29 76.14
C LEU A 174 4.21 -17.49 76.99
N ASP A 175 4.23 -18.70 76.42
CA ASP A 175 4.68 -19.91 77.11
C ASP A 175 6.16 -19.78 77.55
N ILE A 176 7.05 -19.35 76.64
CA ILE A 176 8.47 -19.10 76.93
C ILE A 176 8.64 -17.94 77.92
N SER A 177 7.86 -16.87 77.78
CA SER A 177 7.90 -15.75 78.73
C SER A 177 7.45 -16.19 80.12
N SER A 178 6.48 -17.11 80.25
CA SER A 178 6.02 -17.63 81.54
C SER A 178 7.14 -18.40 82.26
N GLU A 179 7.91 -19.22 81.55
CA GLU A 179 9.07 -19.92 82.12
C GLU A 179 10.14 -18.94 82.64
N TRP A 180 10.34 -17.80 81.97
CA TRP A 180 11.27 -16.75 82.41
C TRP A 180 10.77 -15.93 83.61
N TRP A 181 9.46 -15.75 83.75
CA TRP A 181 8.88 -15.12 84.94
C TRP A 181 8.78 -16.10 86.13
N ASP A 182 8.62 -17.41 85.88
CA ASP A 182 8.66 -18.45 86.92
C ASP A 182 10.08 -18.71 87.45
N ASP A 183 11.12 -18.62 86.61
CA ASP A 183 12.52 -18.74 87.06
C ASP A 183 12.91 -17.59 88.02
N LYS A 184 12.30 -16.41 87.85
CA LYS A 184 12.47 -15.28 88.78
C LYS A 184 11.68 -15.42 90.08
N LEU A 185 10.72 -16.35 90.16
CA LEU A 185 9.98 -16.66 91.40
C LEU A 185 10.65 -17.79 92.21
N HIS A 186 11.61 -18.51 91.64
CA HIS A 186 12.46 -19.46 92.38
C HIS A 186 13.82 -18.91 92.83
N ALA A 187 14.21 -17.71 92.38
CA ALA A 187 15.27 -16.94 93.01
C ALA A 187 14.76 -16.21 94.27
N ARG A 188 14.72 -16.96 95.39
CA ARG A 188 14.86 -16.52 96.79
C ARG A 188 14.28 -15.13 97.13
N GLY A 189 13.18 -15.15 97.89
CA GLY A 189 12.54 -13.96 98.44
C GLY A 189 13.49 -12.94 99.07
N SER A 190 13.28 -11.67 98.71
CA SER A 190 13.67 -10.52 99.50
C SER A 190 12.80 -9.32 99.11
N SER A 191 11.73 -9.14 99.88
CA SER A 191 11.37 -7.91 100.59
C SER A 191 11.57 -6.56 99.88
N ARG A 192 10.44 -5.83 99.79
CA ARG A 192 10.30 -4.36 99.86
C ARG A 192 10.86 -3.57 98.67
N THR A 193 9.96 -2.95 97.91
CA THR A 193 9.53 -1.56 98.15
C THR A 193 8.53 -1.18 97.06
N TRP A 194 7.25 -1.26 97.41
CA TRP A 194 6.26 -0.39 96.78
C TRP A 194 6.52 1.00 97.33
N ASP A 195 7.12 1.87 96.53
CA ASP A 195 6.87 3.29 96.72
C ASP A 195 7.20 4.12 95.50
N SER A 196 6.25 5.01 95.21
CA SER A 196 6.44 6.30 94.55
C SER A 196 6.70 6.30 93.04
N LEU A 197 5.57 6.31 92.31
CA LEU A 197 5.47 7.20 91.16
C LEU A 197 5.58 8.66 91.64
N PRO A 198 6.21 9.54 90.83
CA PRO A 198 5.66 10.88 90.64
C PRO A 198 5.23 11.08 89.16
N PRO A 199 4.04 11.67 88.92
CA PRO A 199 3.51 11.87 87.58
C PRO A 199 4.21 13.05 86.91
N SER A 200 5.23 12.78 86.09
CA SER A 200 5.90 13.83 85.33
C SER A 200 5.08 14.21 84.11
N LYS A 201 4.31 15.28 84.29
CA LYS A 201 3.61 16.03 83.24
C LYS A 201 4.62 16.57 82.21
N ARG A 202 4.91 15.80 81.16
CA ARG A 202 5.41 16.38 79.91
C ARG A 202 4.24 16.47 78.93
N LYS A 203 3.98 17.70 78.53
CA LYS A 203 2.95 18.14 77.59
C LYS A 203 2.96 17.21 76.38
N LYS A 204 1.88 16.43 76.20
CA LYS A 204 1.62 15.79 74.91
C LYS A 204 1.51 16.93 73.88
N ALA A 205 2.24 16.81 72.76
CA ALA A 205 1.95 17.63 71.59
C ALA A 205 0.45 17.52 71.28
N PRO A 206 -0.20 18.57 70.73
CA PRO A 206 -1.62 18.50 70.40
C PRO A 206 -1.88 17.25 69.58
N LEU A 207 -2.66 16.33 70.15
CA LEU A 207 -3.29 15.27 69.38
C LEU A 207 -4.22 16.02 68.41
N VAL A 208 -3.86 16.04 67.13
CA VAL A 208 -4.76 16.45 66.05
C VAL A 208 -5.92 15.45 66.10
N SER A 209 -6.97 15.81 66.83
CA SER A 209 -8.21 15.06 66.88
C SER A 209 -9.05 15.54 65.69
N GLY A 210 -8.90 14.85 64.57
CA GLY A 210 -9.62 15.05 63.33
C GLY A 210 -9.11 14.08 62.25
N PRO A 211 -9.93 13.68 61.26
CA PRO A 211 -9.48 12.82 60.18
C PRO A 211 -8.31 13.48 59.44
N TYR A 212 -7.13 12.89 59.55
CA TYR A 212 -5.94 13.38 58.89
C TYR A 212 -6.04 13.02 57.41
N ILE A 213 -6.27 14.00 56.53
CA ILE A 213 -6.13 13.78 55.09
C ILE A 213 -4.63 13.77 54.81
N VAL A 214 -4.04 12.57 54.76
CA VAL A 214 -2.66 12.40 54.30
C VAL A 214 -2.69 12.46 52.77
N TYR A 215 -2.33 13.61 52.19
CA TYR A 215 -2.02 13.68 50.76
C TYR A 215 -0.62 13.10 50.53
N MET A 216 -0.46 11.78 50.70
CA MET A 216 0.70 11.11 50.11
C MET A 216 0.41 11.01 48.62
N LEU A 217 1.09 11.84 47.82
CA LEU A 217 1.20 11.61 46.39
C LEU A 217 1.86 10.25 46.16
N GLN A 218 1.49 9.56 45.08
CA GLN A 218 2.17 8.31 44.74
C GLN A 218 3.63 8.62 44.38
N GLU A 219 4.52 7.66 44.59
CA GLU A 219 5.95 7.82 44.25
C GLU A 219 6.14 8.21 42.77
N ILE A 220 5.22 7.78 41.90
CA ILE A 220 5.18 8.12 40.47
C ILE A 220 4.95 9.62 40.27
N ASP A 221 3.96 10.21 40.93
CA ASP A 221 3.64 11.64 40.82
C ASP A 221 4.78 12.51 41.38
N ILE A 222 5.39 12.05 42.48
CA ILE A 222 6.57 12.71 43.09
C ILE A 222 7.76 12.69 42.13
N LEU A 223 7.99 11.55 41.45
CA LEU A 223 9.06 11.42 40.47
C LEU A 223 8.79 12.29 39.25
N GLU A 224 7.56 12.32 38.74
CA GLU A 224 7.18 13.15 37.60
C GLU A 224 7.42 14.64 37.88
N ASP A 225 6.90 15.15 38.99
CA ASP A 225 7.09 16.54 39.44
C ASP A 225 8.58 16.86 39.67
N TRP A 226 9.34 15.92 40.24
CA TRP A 226 10.78 16.06 40.39
C TRP A 226 11.50 16.25 39.04
N THR A 227 11.12 15.46 38.03
CA THR A 227 11.62 15.63 36.65
C THR A 227 11.21 16.96 36.05
N ALA A 228 9.95 17.38 36.25
CA ALA A 228 9.43 18.65 35.75
C ALA A 228 10.19 19.84 36.35
N ILE A 229 10.44 19.83 37.66
CA ILE A 229 11.23 20.86 38.36
C ILE A 229 12.67 20.89 37.83
N LYS A 230 13.29 19.73 37.63
CA LYS A 230 14.67 19.65 37.09
C LYS A 230 14.75 20.22 35.68
N LYS A 231 13.76 19.94 34.83
CA LYS A 231 13.65 20.45 33.46
C LYS A 231 13.40 21.96 33.45
N ALA A 232 12.51 22.47 34.29
CA ALA A 232 12.26 23.90 34.43
C ALA A 232 13.50 24.66 34.95
N ARG A 233 14.21 24.10 35.93
CA ARG A 233 15.46 24.70 36.44
C ARG A 233 16.57 24.74 35.38
N ALA A 234 16.67 23.74 34.52
CA ALA A 234 17.60 23.76 33.39
C ALA A 234 17.21 24.85 32.35
N ALA A 235 15.91 25.06 32.13
CA ALA A 235 15.40 26.10 31.23
C ALA A 235 15.54 27.53 31.81
N VAL A 236 15.62 27.69 33.13
CA VAL A 236 15.71 28.98 33.84
C VAL A 236 17.16 29.33 34.25
N SER A 237 18.17 28.70 33.65
CA SER A 237 19.54 29.21 33.80
C SER A 237 19.60 30.68 33.33
N PRO A 238 20.21 31.60 34.07
CA PRO A 238 20.18 33.01 33.73
C PRO A 238 21.07 33.25 32.50
N GLN A 239 20.47 33.21 31.30
CA GLN A 239 21.05 33.81 30.12
C GLN A 239 21.15 35.32 30.39
N LYS A 240 22.37 35.73 30.72
CA LYS A 240 22.84 37.11 30.81
C LYS A 240 22.36 37.86 29.55
N ARG A 241 21.38 38.74 29.73
CA ARG A 241 20.86 39.58 28.64
C ARG A 241 21.98 40.47 28.11
N LYS A 242 22.27 40.33 26.83
CA LYS A 242 22.80 41.40 25.98
C LYS A 242 21.96 41.42 24.71
N SER A 243 21.25 42.53 24.56
CA SER A 243 20.39 42.88 23.44
C SER A 243 21.20 43.16 22.18
N ASP A 244 20.59 42.75 21.06
CA ASP A 244 20.52 43.37 19.73
C ASP A 244 21.85 43.76 19.04
N ASP A 245 22.15 43.19 17.87
CA ASP A 245 21.56 43.64 16.60
C ASP A 245 22.24 43.01 15.35
N TRP A 246 21.47 42.98 14.26
CA TRP A 246 21.84 42.84 12.84
C TRP A 246 21.99 41.47 12.14
N GLN A 247 21.12 41.34 11.11
CA GLN A 247 21.36 40.87 9.73
C GLN A 247 21.91 39.44 9.61
N GLY A 248 21.16 38.49 9.08
CA GLY A 248 20.76 38.49 7.67
C GLY A 248 21.67 37.50 6.94
N LEU A 249 21.08 36.43 6.41
CA LEU A 249 21.41 35.80 5.13
C LEU A 249 20.61 34.50 5.02
N CYS A 250 19.59 34.53 4.17
CA CYS A 250 19.09 33.35 3.50
C CYS A 250 20.18 32.89 2.54
N VAL A 251 20.76 31.71 2.74
CA VAL A 251 21.45 30.96 1.69
C VAL A 251 21.06 29.50 1.81
N GLY A 252 20.59 28.96 0.69
CA GLY A 252 20.01 27.63 0.56
C GLY A 252 20.95 26.48 0.94
N GLY A 253 20.32 25.37 1.29
CA GLY A 253 20.95 24.08 1.49
C GLY A 253 20.00 22.98 1.07
N SER A 254 20.04 22.64 -0.23
CA SER A 254 19.53 21.36 -0.71
C SER A 254 20.24 20.24 0.05
N ARG A 255 19.50 19.52 0.90
CA ARG A 255 19.97 18.26 1.50
C ARG A 255 19.15 17.11 0.93
N GLN A 256 19.88 16.24 0.25
CA GLN A 256 19.49 14.91 -0.18
C GLN A 256 18.79 14.16 0.97
N GLN A 257 17.62 13.61 0.66
CA GLN A 257 16.91 12.71 1.56
C GLN A 257 17.54 11.31 1.41
N GLN A 258 18.35 10.92 2.39
CA GLN A 258 18.84 9.56 2.54
C GLN A 258 17.65 8.63 2.83
N ARG A 259 17.50 7.62 1.97
CA ARG A 259 16.66 6.46 2.20
C ARG A 259 17.22 5.66 3.38
N HIS A 260 16.43 5.46 4.41
CA HIS A 260 16.61 4.33 5.32
C HIS A 260 15.57 3.27 4.97
N VAL A 261 16.03 2.23 4.27
CA VAL A 261 15.30 0.97 4.11
C VAL A 261 15.63 0.13 5.35
N LEU A 262 14.64 -0.12 6.19
CA LEU A 262 14.72 -1.14 7.24
C LEU A 262 14.55 -2.50 6.57
N THR A 263 15.66 -3.19 6.35
CA THR A 263 15.69 -4.61 6.00
C THR A 263 15.41 -5.43 7.25
N THR A 264 14.25 -6.11 7.31
CA THR A 264 13.99 -7.12 8.33
C THR A 264 14.56 -8.45 7.83
N SER A 265 15.65 -8.89 8.45
CA SER A 265 16.18 -10.25 8.29
C SER A 265 15.26 -11.24 9.01
N GLN A 266 14.64 -12.16 8.26
CA GLN A 266 14.20 -13.44 8.81
C GLN A 266 15.32 -14.47 8.58
N PRO A 267 15.66 -15.32 9.57
CA PRO A 267 16.44 -16.51 9.31
C PRO A 267 15.52 -17.66 8.89
N ASP A 268 15.85 -18.26 7.75
CA ASP A 268 15.36 -19.57 7.34
C ASP A 268 15.76 -20.64 8.36
N SER A 269 14.87 -21.59 8.62
CA SER A 269 15.23 -22.91 9.13
C SER A 269 14.34 -23.98 8.51
N PRO A 270 14.88 -25.19 8.23
CA PRO A 270 14.31 -26.10 7.24
C PRO A 270 13.58 -27.29 7.87
N LEU A 271 12.77 -27.92 7.03
CA LEU A 271 12.42 -29.36 7.01
C LEU A 271 11.74 -29.96 8.25
N LEU A 272 10.50 -30.42 8.05
CA LEU A 272 10.10 -31.77 8.47
C LEU A 272 8.98 -32.26 7.55
N SER A 273 9.37 -33.14 6.63
CA SER A 273 8.50 -34.05 5.90
C SER A 273 7.82 -35.00 6.88
N ALA A 274 6.53 -35.25 6.69
CA ALA A 274 5.87 -36.45 7.19
C ALA A 274 4.79 -36.86 6.18
N GLU A 275 5.11 -37.89 5.41
CA GLU A 275 4.14 -38.73 4.70
C GLU A 275 3.57 -39.77 5.66
N CYS A 276 2.24 -39.83 5.76
CA CYS A 276 1.36 -41.02 5.81
C CYS A 276 -0.08 -40.57 6.07
#